data_AF-A0A1Z7WW92-F1
#
_entry.id   AF-A0A1Z7WW92-F1
#
_cell.length_a   1.000
_cell.length_b   1.000
_cell.length_c   1.000
_cell.angle_alpha   90.00
_cell.angle_beta   90.00
_cell.angle_gamma   90.00
#
_symmetry.space_group_name_H-M   'P 1'
#
loop_
_entity.id
_entity.type
_entity.pdbx_description
1 polymer ?
#
loop_
_entity_poly.entity_id
_entity_poly.type
_entity_poly.pdbx_seq_one_letter_code
_entity_poly.pdbx_strand_id
1 'polypeptide(L)' 'MGDSILQTIVERLKTVIKPNQRIAHLSGDNFAILVTDQADSKAFELTATQILEHVQQPLSHLNELVIITMHHKSP' A
#
# COMPACT_ATOMS: atom_id res chain seq x y z
N MET A 1 -7.84 -10.61 13.49
CA MET A 1 -6.48 -10.13 13.18
C MET A 1 -6.32 -9.83 11.69
N GLY A 2 -6.51 -10.78 10.78
CA GLY A 2 -6.35 -10.57 9.34
C GLY A 2 -7.15 -9.38 8.78
N ASP A 3 -8.48 -9.40 8.91
CA ASP A 3 -9.36 -8.37 8.32
C ASP A 3 -9.06 -6.96 8.82
N SER A 4 -8.80 -6.79 10.12
CA SER A 4 -8.45 -5.51 10.72
C SER A 4 -7.09 -4.98 10.25
N ILE A 5 -6.13 -5.88 9.97
CA ILE A 5 -4.84 -5.50 9.38
C ILE A 5 -5.06 -5.07 7.92
N LEU A 6 -5.83 -5.84 7.14
CA LEU A 6 -6.17 -5.50 5.76
C LEU A 6 -6.89 -4.14 5.67
N GLN A 7 -7.81 -3.85 6.58
CA GLN A 7 -8.47 -2.53 6.68
C GLN A 7 -7.45 -1.41 6.97
N THR A 8 -6.52 -1.63 7.90
CA THR A 8 -5.47 -0.65 8.22
C THR A 8 -4.56 -0.39 7.02
N ILE A 9 -4.23 -1.43 6.25
CA ILE A 9 -3.47 -1.31 5.00
C ILE A 9 -4.22 -0.43 4.01
N VAL A 10 -5.51 -0.69 3.78
CA VAL A 10 -6.34 0.10 2.87
C VAL A 10 -6.40 1.56 3.29
N GLU A 11 -6.57 1.85 4.58
CA GLU A 11 -6.59 3.23 5.08
C GLU A 11 -5.25 3.93 4.87
N ARG A 12 -4.11 3.26 5.09
CA ARG A 12 -2.79 3.82 4.76
C ARG A 12 -2.58 4.05 3.28
N LEU A 13 -3.02 3.11 2.44
CA LEU A 13 -2.91 3.28 1.00
C LEU A 13 -3.69 4.52 0.54
N LYS A 14 -4.89 4.75 1.09
CA LYS A 14 -5.71 5.94 0.79
C LYS A 14 -5.04 7.26 1.17
N THR A 15 -4.12 7.29 2.14
CA THR A 15 -3.41 8.54 2.50
C THR A 15 -2.29 8.91 1.52
N VAL A 16 -1.83 7.93 0.72
CA VAL A 16 -0.69 8.12 -0.21
C VAL A 16 -1.16 8.26 -1.65
N ILE A 17 -2.25 7.58 -2.04
CA ILE A 17 -2.75 7.64 -3.40
C ILE A 17 -3.50 8.95 -3.68
N LYS A 18 -3.41 9.42 -4.93
CA LYS A 18 -4.12 10.62 -5.39
C LYS A 18 -5.61 10.33 -5.67
N PRO A 19 -6.50 11.33 -5.65
CA PRO A 19 -7.94 11.13 -5.88
C PRO A 19 -8.33 10.47 -7.22
N ASN A 20 -7.51 10.60 -8.26
CA ASN A 20 -7.72 9.99 -9.58
C ASN A 20 -7.17 8.54 -9.68
N GLN A 21 -6.47 8.06 -8.64
CA GLN A 21 -5.92 6.72 -8.57
C GLN A 21 -6.91 5.78 -7.89
N ARG A 22 -6.78 4.47 -8.12
CA ARG A 22 -7.71 3.47 -7.59
C ARG A 22 -6.97 2.36 -6.88
N ILE A 23 -7.51 1.91 -5.75
CA ILE A 23 -7.06 0.71 -5.04
C ILE A 23 -8.09 -0.39 -5.31
N ALA A 24 -7.62 -1.60 -5.60
CA ALA A 24 -8.43 -2.80 -5.67
C ALA A 24 -7.87 -3.86 -4.71
N HIS A 25 -8.74 -4.45 -3.89
CA HIS A 25 -8.43 -5.68 -3.17
C HIS A 25 -8.73 -6.85 -4.09
N LEU A 26 -7.70 -7.65 -4.42
CA LEU A 26 -7.83 -8.75 -5.38
C LEU A 26 -8.28 -10.04 -4.67
N SER A 27 -7.51 -10.46 -3.68
CA SER A 27 -7.78 -11.65 -2.86
C SER A 27 -6.75 -11.75 -1.71
N GLY A 28 -7.14 -12.30 -0.56
CA GLY A 28 -6.22 -12.50 0.56
C GLY A 28 -5.55 -11.20 1.00
N ASP A 29 -4.23 -11.14 0.90
CA ASP A 29 -3.36 -9.99 1.16
C ASP A 29 -2.91 -9.24 -0.12
N ASN A 30 -3.46 -9.59 -1.28
CA ASN A 30 -3.08 -9.00 -2.56
C ASN A 30 -3.93 -7.77 -2.89
N PHE A 31 -3.22 -6.67 -3.17
CA PHE A 31 -3.81 -5.41 -3.62
C PHE A 31 -3.21 -4.99 -4.95
N ALA A 32 -4.01 -4.31 -5.76
CA ALA A 32 -3.55 -3.60 -6.95
C ALA A 32 -3.84 -2.10 -6.81
N ILE A 33 -2.92 -1.29 -7.33
CA ILE A 33 -3.09 0.17 -7.37
C ILE A 33 -2.98 0.59 -8.82
N LEU A 34 -4.05 1.18 -9.36
CA LEU A 34 -4.06 1.81 -10.66
C LEU A 34 -3.58 3.25 -10.51
N VAL A 35 -2.33 3.48 -10.93
CA VAL A 35 -1.70 4.79 -10.94
C VAL A 35 -1.92 5.44 -12.31
N THR A 36 -2.68 6.52 -12.33
CA THR A 36 -2.97 7.33 -13.53
C THR A 36 -2.09 8.59 -13.56
N ASP A 37 -1.88 9.16 -14.74
CA ASP A 37 -1.20 10.45 -14.96
C ASP A 37 0.24 10.54 -14.41
N GLN A 38 1.08 9.52 -14.67
CA GLN A 38 2.52 9.62 -14.42
C GLN A 38 3.23 10.07 -15.69
N ALA A 39 3.95 11.19 -15.60
CA ALA A 39 4.62 11.81 -16.73
C ALA A 39 5.86 11.03 -17.21
N ASP A 40 6.54 10.33 -16.30
CA ASP A 40 7.72 9.53 -16.58
C ASP A 40 7.90 8.39 -15.56
N SER A 41 8.88 7.50 -15.82
CA SER A 41 9.18 6.35 -14.97
C SER A 41 9.69 6.73 -13.58
N LYS A 42 10.35 7.89 -13.43
CA LYS A 42 10.87 8.35 -12.13
C LYS A 42 9.74 8.76 -11.19
N ALA A 43 8.73 9.44 -11.71
CA ALA A 43 7.54 9.80 -10.96
C ALA A 43 6.77 8.56 -10.48
N PHE A 44 6.73 7.52 -11.31
CA PHE A 44 6.18 6.21 -10.93
C PHE A 44 7.00 5.54 -9.82
N GLU A 45 8.33 5.45 -9.96
CA GLU A 45 9.21 4.89 -8.92
C GLU A 45 9.06 5.60 -7.58
N LEU A 46 9.06 6.94 -7.58
CA LEU A 46 8.86 7.73 -6.36
C LEU A 46 7.53 7.41 -5.69
N THR A 47 6.46 7.29 -6.47
CA THR A 47 5.12 6.94 -5.95
C THR A 47 5.13 5.53 -5.34
N ALA A 48 5.76 4.57 -6.01
CA ALA A 48 5.90 3.21 -5.50
C ALA A 48 6.70 3.16 -4.19
N THR A 49 7.79 3.92 -4.10
CA THR A 49 8.59 4.06 -2.87
C THR A 49 7.76 4.65 -1.73
N GLN A 50 7.03 5.73 -1.96
CA GLN A 50 6.17 6.35 -0.95
C GLN A 50 5.10 5.39 -0.42
N ILE A 51 4.49 4.62 -1.31
CA ILE A 51 3.51 3.59 -0.94
C ILE A 51 4.16 2.53 -0.05
N LEU A 52 5.34 2.02 -0.44
CA LEU A 52 6.07 1.02 0.32
C LEU A 52 6.44 1.52 1.72
N GLU A 53 6.97 2.74 1.82
CA GLU A 53 7.39 3.35 3.09
C GLU A 53 6.21 3.52 4.06
N HIS A 54 5.03 3.91 3.57
CA HIS A 54 3.84 4.11 4.40
C HIS A 54 3.21 2.79 4.85
N VAL A 55 3.11 1.81 3.95
CA VAL A 55 2.52 0.50 4.28
C VAL A 55 3.38 -0.25 5.30
N GLN A 56 4.70 -0.15 5.18
CA GLN A 56 5.66 -0.83 6.06
C GLN A 56 5.81 -0.18 7.45
N GLN A 57 5.20 0.98 7.70
CA GLN A 57 5.21 1.56 9.04
C GLN A 57 4.63 0.56 10.06
N PRO A 58 5.15 0.46 11.28
CA PRO A 58 4.55 -0.39 12.30
C PRO A 58 3.08 -0.02 12.54
N LEU A 59 2.20 -1.01 12.69
CA LEU A 59 0.80 -0.80 13.06
C LEU A 59 0.53 -1.38 14.44
N SER A 60 -0.22 -0.65 15.26
CA SER A 60 -0.69 -1.13 16.56
C SER A 60 -1.98 -1.92 16.37
N HIS A 61 -1.99 -3.19 16.76
CA HIS A 61 -3.17 -4.03 16.76
C HIS A 61 -3.26 -4.78 18.09
N LEU A 62 -4.33 -4.54 18.87
CA LEU A 62 -4.59 -5.22 20.15
C LEU A 62 -3.36 -5.21 21.10
N ASN A 63 -2.71 -4.05 21.25
CA ASN A 63 -1.49 -3.84 22.05
C ASN A 63 -0.23 -4.55 21.52
N GLU A 64 -0.27 -5.15 20.33
CA GLU A 64 0.89 -5.68 19.63
C GLU A 64 1.35 -4.74 18.51
N LEU A 65 2.65 -4.72 18.27
CA LEU A 65 3.25 -4.03 17.14
C LEU A 65 3.40 -5.04 15.99
N VAL A 66 2.69 -4.81 14.90
CA VAL A 66 2.77 -5.63 13.69
C VAL A 66 3.52 -4.84 12.61
N ILE A 67 4.46 -5.51 11.95
CA ILE A 67 5.15 -4.96 10.78
C ILE A 67 4.74 -5.77 9.56
N ILE A 68 4.33 -5.07 8.51
CA ILE A 68 3.98 -5.69 7.24
C ILE A 68 5.20 -5.60 6.32
N THR A 69 5.61 -6.73 5.76
CA THR A 69 6.67 -6.79 4.75
C THR A 69 6.06 -6.96 3.37
N MET A 70 6.41 -6.06 2.45
CA MET A 70 6.04 -6.16 1.05
C MET A 70 7.19 -6.83 0.29
N HIS A 71 6.94 -7.99 -0.32
CA HIS A 71 7.92 -8.62 -1.18
C HIS A 71 7.75 -8.08 -2.61
N HIS A 72 8.69 -7.24 -3.05
CA HIS A 72 8.77 -6.84 -4.44
C HIS A 72 9.21 -8.05 -5.28
N LYS A 73 8.29 -8.63 -6.06
CA LYS A 73 8.67 -9.52 -7.17
C LYS A 73 9.05 -8.63 -8.35
N SER A 74 10.34 -8.60 -8.67
CA SER A 74 10.79 -8.11 -9.97
C SER A 74 10.12 -8.97 -11.06
N PRO A 75 9.63 -8.37 -12.17
CA PRO A 75 9.19 -9.13 -13.33
C PRO A 75 10.33 -9.97 -13.92
#